data_AF-A0AAV4IUJ6-F1
#
_entry.id   AF-A0AAV4IUJ6-F1
#
_cell.length_a   1.000
_cell.length_b   1.000
_cell.length_c   1.000
_cell.angle_alpha   90.00
_cell.angle_beta   90.00
_cell.angle_gamma   90.00
#
_symmetry.space_group_name_H-M   'P 1'
#
loop_
_entity.id
_entity.type
_entity.pdbx_description
1 polymer ?
#
loop_
_entity_poly.entity_id
_entity_poly.type
_entity_poly.pdbx_seq_one_letter_code
_entity_poly.pdbx_strand_id
1 'polypeptide(L)'
;MRNRHSEIQRNENLWELLRAIVFSNLNCKLLKCCTMACGIALLVFAWEVFLVAGSSVGKSLTELVSVQSSLQSLPTRTQTPDSSAHSQYLSEIAEKYRQPRVNCSAIFAGDEKETKRAVTIASLLAADEKPTKYNLKTLRSLTLKDKSYVDAVHTEVKKWSSEFKDLTNEWYINATKDCEQFRQTRGYIMSELTQEEAEFPIAFSLMVYKNMEMVERLLRSVYRPQNFYCIHVDAKSDPKFYEALQAVSSCLPDNVRVASRRVKVYWGQFSVLEPELVCMEDLINMDNGNTAAGYGNLTGKKQKFRGKKWKYFINLTGQEFPLKTNYELVKILKAFKGANNQEGTIKRIKQKRWTTSPPHEIIPVKGAVHTVINRATVDFILHDSKAKDFMKWLKTTIIPDETLFASINYNPRLNIPGTYNGSNLEEVEPLARYKIWKEEKRPCASGQILRQICVLSTGDLERMWSSPYLIANKFALQQDRVAIGCLEERLFNATRDEGMGWKSFNTSRYENLDFVLNQVPPPAERHHLSS
;
A
#
# COMPACT_ATOMS: atom_id res chain seq x y z
N MET A 1 -36.66 -25.17 35.72
CA MET A 1 -37.98 -25.85 35.71
C MET A 1 -38.45 -25.83 34.26
N ARG A 2 -38.41 -26.95 33.51
CA ARG A 2 -39.44 -28.03 33.45
C ARG A 2 -40.83 -27.41 33.21
N ASN A 3 -41.62 -27.68 32.17
CA ASN A 3 -41.78 -28.80 31.22
C ASN A 3 -42.49 -28.25 29.94
N ARG A 4 -42.10 -28.60 28.70
CA ARG A 4 -42.37 -29.83 27.89
C ARG A 4 -43.85 -30.01 27.48
N HIS A 5 -44.16 -29.86 26.17
CA HIS A 5 -44.29 -30.91 25.11
C HIS A 5 -45.79 -31.20 24.86
N SER A 6 -46.32 -31.56 23.69
CA SER A 6 -45.86 -32.18 22.42
C SER A 6 -47.12 -32.15 21.51
N GLU A 7 -47.11 -31.76 20.22
CA GLU A 7 -46.64 -32.48 19.02
C GLU A 7 -47.84 -32.79 18.07
N ILE A 8 -47.52 -32.95 16.79
CA ILE A 8 -48.27 -33.61 15.69
C ILE A 8 -48.88 -32.71 14.57
N GLN A 9 -48.07 -32.61 13.51
CA GLN A 9 -48.34 -32.77 12.06
C GLN A 9 -49.38 -31.89 11.33
N ARG A 10 -48.89 -31.12 10.36
CA ARG A 10 -49.02 -31.46 8.92
C ARG A 10 -47.99 -30.69 8.08
N ASN A 11 -47.08 -31.46 7.47
CA ASN A 11 -46.23 -31.07 6.35
C ASN A 11 -47.08 -30.97 5.07
N GLU A 12 -46.67 -30.14 4.09
CA GLU A 12 -46.01 -30.61 2.86
C GLU A 12 -46.06 -29.58 1.71
N ASN A 13 -44.87 -29.37 1.12
CA ASN A 13 -44.60 -29.31 -0.32
C ASN A 13 -45.28 -28.23 -1.18
N LEU A 14 -44.55 -27.14 -1.46
CA LEU A 14 -44.88 -26.23 -2.57
C LEU A 14 -43.68 -25.81 -3.45
N TRP A 15 -42.55 -26.52 -3.40
CA TRP A 15 -41.36 -26.15 -4.17
C TRP A 15 -40.69 -27.27 -5.00
N GLU A 16 -41.34 -28.44 -5.13
CA GLU A 16 -40.81 -29.59 -5.90
C GLU A 16 -41.84 -30.19 -6.89
N LEU A 17 -42.71 -29.37 -7.48
CA LEU A 17 -43.76 -29.83 -8.42
C LEU A 17 -43.94 -28.95 -9.67
N LEU A 18 -42.85 -28.33 -10.13
CA LEU A 18 -42.78 -27.62 -11.42
C LEU A 18 -41.58 -28.08 -12.27
N ARG A 19 -41.32 -29.38 -12.27
CA ARG A 19 -40.56 -30.05 -13.33
C ARG A 19 -41.25 -31.36 -13.69
N ALA A 20 -41.59 -31.47 -14.98
CA ALA A 20 -42.01 -32.65 -15.73
C ALA A 20 -43.52 -32.84 -15.95
N ILE A 21 -43.82 -33.03 -17.25
CA ILE A 21 -45.02 -33.60 -17.88
C ILE A 21 -46.14 -32.63 -18.27
N VAL A 22 -45.93 -31.95 -19.41
CA VAL A 22 -46.92 -31.94 -20.51
C VAL A 22 -46.16 -32.09 -21.83
N PHE A 23 -46.19 -33.30 -22.38
CA PHE A 23 -45.80 -33.64 -23.75
C PHE A 23 -46.99 -34.35 -24.40
N SER A 24 -47.12 -34.16 -25.72
CA SER A 24 -48.13 -34.70 -26.66
C SER A 24 -49.43 -33.88 -26.67
N ASN A 25 -49.97 -33.42 -27.81
CA ASN A 25 -49.90 -33.86 -29.19
C ASN A 25 -50.17 -32.67 -30.11
N LEU A 26 -49.42 -32.53 -31.21
CA LEU A 26 -49.98 -32.20 -32.53
C LEU A 26 -48.93 -32.40 -33.63
N ASN A 27 -49.15 -33.45 -34.41
CA ASN A 27 -48.47 -33.77 -35.65
C ASN A 27 -48.93 -32.83 -36.76
N CYS A 28 -47.99 -32.31 -37.56
CA CYS A 28 -48.21 -32.14 -39.00
C CYS A 28 -46.88 -32.30 -39.73
N LYS A 29 -46.75 -33.41 -40.46
CA LYS A 29 -45.66 -33.74 -41.38
C LYS A 29 -45.98 -33.08 -42.73
N LEU A 30 -45.04 -32.36 -43.35
CA LEU A 30 -44.84 -32.43 -44.80
C LEU A 30 -43.50 -31.81 -45.26
N LEU A 31 -42.76 -32.65 -46.00
CA LEU A 31 -41.74 -32.38 -47.02
C LEU A 31 -40.27 -32.04 -46.67
N LYS A 32 -39.41 -32.81 -47.35
CA LYS A 32 -37.95 -32.96 -47.33
C LYS A 32 -37.20 -31.96 -48.25
N CYS A 33 -35.91 -31.81 -47.96
CA CYS A 33 -34.75 -31.68 -48.87
C CYS A 33 -34.38 -30.33 -49.53
N CYS A 34 -33.06 -30.07 -49.49
CA CYS A 34 -32.23 -29.22 -50.34
C CYS A 34 -32.32 -27.69 -50.18
N THR A 35 -31.31 -27.09 -49.50
CA THR A 35 -30.37 -26.11 -50.10
C THR A 35 -29.39 -25.60 -49.03
N MET A 36 -28.20 -26.20 -48.95
CA MET A 36 -26.99 -25.52 -48.44
C MET A 36 -26.02 -25.41 -49.61
N ALA A 37 -26.33 -24.48 -50.51
CA ALA A 37 -25.51 -24.05 -51.63
C ALA A 37 -25.94 -22.63 -51.98
N CYS A 38 -25.28 -21.62 -51.40
CA CYS A 38 -25.13 -20.27 -51.94
C CYS A 38 -24.41 -19.40 -50.91
N GLY A 39 -23.25 -18.86 -51.28
CA GLY A 39 -22.39 -18.09 -50.40
C GLY A 39 -20.90 -18.20 -50.74
N ILE A 40 -20.53 -18.99 -51.76
CA ILE A 40 -19.28 -18.85 -52.52
C ILE A 40 -19.66 -18.18 -53.83
N ALA A 41 -19.88 -16.87 -53.77
CA ALA A 41 -20.09 -16.02 -54.93
C ALA A 41 -19.89 -14.56 -54.50
N LEU A 42 -18.68 -14.20 -54.07
CA LEU A 42 -18.21 -12.80 -53.98
C LEU A 42 -16.67 -12.68 -53.86
N LEU A 43 -15.92 -13.72 -54.26
CA LEU A 43 -14.45 -13.72 -54.31
C LEU A 43 -13.91 -14.37 -55.60
N VAL A 44 -14.66 -14.26 -56.71
CA VAL A 44 -14.25 -14.73 -58.05
C VAL A 44 -14.38 -13.59 -59.09
N PHE A 45 -14.32 -12.33 -58.66
CA PHE A 45 -14.41 -11.17 -59.57
C PHE A 45 -13.23 -10.19 -59.51
N ALA A 46 -12.10 -10.58 -58.91
CA ALA A 46 -10.92 -9.72 -58.81
C ALA A 46 -9.59 -10.42 -59.14
N TRP A 47 -9.62 -11.53 -59.89
CA TRP A 47 -8.38 -12.23 -60.27
C TRP A 47 -8.37 -12.81 -61.70
N GLU A 48 -9.10 -12.20 -62.63
CA GLU A 48 -9.04 -12.52 -64.08
C GLU A 48 -8.91 -11.29 -65.00
N VAL A 49 -8.39 -10.17 -64.50
CA VAL A 49 -8.13 -8.97 -65.34
C VAL A 49 -6.66 -8.52 -65.31
N PHE A 50 -5.74 -9.26 -64.68
CA PHE A 50 -4.33 -8.83 -64.58
C PHE A 50 -3.27 -9.77 -65.13
N LEU A 51 -3.63 -10.77 -65.94
CA LEU A 51 -2.66 -11.63 -66.62
C LEU A 51 -3.05 -11.94 -68.07
N VAL A 52 -2.98 -10.91 -68.91
CA VAL A 52 -2.73 -11.04 -70.35
C VAL A 52 -1.66 -10.01 -70.72
N ALA A 53 -0.65 -10.48 -71.47
CA ALA A 53 0.49 -9.75 -72.03
C ALA A 53 1.67 -9.50 -71.06
N GLY A 54 2.58 -10.49 -71.03
CA GLY A 54 3.97 -10.23 -70.70
C GLY A 54 4.74 -9.70 -71.91
N SER A 55 5.88 -9.03 -71.65
CA SER A 55 7.14 -9.22 -72.38
C SER A 55 8.23 -8.26 -71.85
N SER A 56 9.34 -8.87 -71.42
CA SER A 56 10.74 -8.44 -71.48
C SER A 56 11.10 -6.94 -71.48
N VAL A 57 12.04 -6.55 -70.63
CA VAL A 57 13.47 -6.28 -70.96
C VAL A 57 14.12 -5.67 -69.71
N GLY A 58 15.20 -6.28 -69.23
CA GLY A 58 16.10 -5.65 -68.26
C GLY A 58 17.11 -4.74 -68.95
N LYS A 59 17.55 -3.69 -68.25
CA LYS A 59 18.92 -3.14 -68.35
C LYS A 59 19.15 -2.09 -67.25
N SER A 60 20.26 -2.30 -66.54
CA SER A 60 20.97 -1.30 -65.74
C SER A 60 21.63 -0.27 -66.68
N LEU A 61 21.61 1.01 -66.30
CA LEU A 61 22.71 2.00 -66.37
C LEU A 61 22.14 3.42 -66.47
N THR A 62 22.39 4.18 -65.40
CA THR A 62 22.89 5.56 -65.41
C THR A 62 22.55 6.43 -66.62
N GLU A 63 21.64 7.38 -66.45
CA GLU A 63 21.87 8.81 -66.67
C GLU A 63 20.54 9.57 -66.54
N LEU A 64 20.40 10.36 -65.48
CA LEU A 64 19.93 11.74 -65.56
C LEU A 64 20.17 12.38 -64.19
N VAL A 65 21.32 13.05 -64.12
CA VAL A 65 21.77 13.90 -63.03
C VAL A 65 21.01 15.23 -63.06
N SER A 66 20.81 15.79 -61.86
CA SER A 66 20.29 17.13 -61.52
C SER A 66 18.77 17.29 -61.70
N VAL A 67 18.00 17.57 -60.64
CA VAL A 67 18.13 18.75 -59.78
C VAL A 67 17.94 18.40 -58.30
N GLN A 68 18.83 18.99 -57.51
CA GLN A 68 18.97 18.89 -56.06
C GLN A 68 17.95 19.76 -55.31
N SER A 69 17.71 19.37 -54.06
CA SER A 69 17.25 20.17 -52.91
C SER A 69 15.77 20.08 -52.51
N SER A 70 15.57 19.91 -51.21
CA SER A 70 14.33 19.95 -50.41
C SER A 70 13.50 18.67 -50.22
N LEU A 71 14.10 17.65 -49.59
CA LEU A 71 13.37 16.78 -48.66
C LEU A 71 13.68 17.22 -47.22
N GLN A 72 12.82 18.08 -46.68
CA GLN A 72 12.70 18.25 -45.23
C GLN A 72 11.80 17.13 -44.68
N SER A 73 12.32 16.46 -43.66
CA SER A 73 11.66 15.47 -42.83
C SER A 73 10.29 15.94 -42.34
N LEU A 74 9.26 15.11 -42.57
CA LEU A 74 7.98 15.17 -41.87
C LEU A 74 8.22 14.93 -40.36
N PRO A 75 7.73 15.80 -39.45
CA PRO A 75 7.88 15.55 -38.03
C PRO A 75 6.82 14.56 -37.57
N THR A 76 7.26 13.40 -37.08
CA THR A 76 6.51 12.56 -36.15
C THR A 76 6.24 13.36 -34.88
N ARG A 77 5.04 13.92 -34.78
CA ARG A 77 4.54 14.61 -33.60
C ARG A 77 4.19 13.60 -32.52
N THR A 78 5.18 13.12 -31.78
CA THR A 78 4.96 12.60 -30.42
C THR A 78 4.62 13.79 -29.53
N GLN A 79 3.33 14.05 -29.31
CA GLN A 79 2.90 14.93 -28.23
C GLN A 79 3.28 14.28 -26.90
N THR A 80 4.41 14.67 -26.34
CA THR A 80 4.67 14.53 -24.92
C THR A 80 3.59 15.30 -24.17
N PRO A 81 3.00 14.76 -23.08
CA PRO A 81 2.22 15.59 -22.17
C PRO A 81 3.11 16.74 -21.71
N ASP A 82 2.56 17.95 -21.67
CA ASP A 82 3.26 19.20 -21.39
C ASP A 82 4.23 19.06 -20.21
N SER A 83 5.51 18.83 -20.51
CA SER A 83 6.55 18.56 -19.51
C SER A 83 6.69 19.73 -18.56
N SER A 84 6.37 20.95 -19.01
CA SER A 84 6.42 22.16 -18.18
C SER A 84 5.34 22.14 -17.10
N ALA A 85 4.11 21.75 -17.43
CA ALA A 85 3.00 21.73 -16.47
C ALA A 85 3.20 20.65 -15.40
N HIS A 86 3.71 19.47 -15.79
CA HIS A 86 4.03 18.41 -14.84
C HIS A 86 5.17 18.79 -13.88
N SER A 87 6.24 19.37 -14.43
CA SER A 87 7.37 19.87 -13.64
C SER A 87 6.96 20.98 -12.67
N GLN A 88 6.09 21.89 -13.12
CA GLN A 88 5.55 22.96 -12.28
C GLN A 88 4.75 22.39 -11.10
N TYR A 89 3.83 21.46 -11.36
CA TYR A 89 3.00 20.83 -10.33
C TYR A 89 3.82 20.14 -9.23
N LEU A 90 4.85 19.36 -9.60
CA LEU A 90 5.73 18.71 -8.62
C LEU A 90 6.51 19.72 -7.77
N SER A 91 6.90 20.84 -8.37
CA SER A 91 7.60 21.93 -7.67
C SER A 91 6.68 22.65 -6.69
N GLU A 92 5.45 22.95 -7.10
CA GLU A 92 4.41 23.56 -6.26
C GLU A 92 4.04 22.67 -5.07
N ILE A 93 3.90 21.36 -5.27
CA ILE A 93 3.63 20.43 -4.17
C ILE A 93 4.82 20.34 -3.21
N ALA A 94 6.04 20.24 -3.72
CA ALA A 94 7.23 20.18 -2.86
C ALA A 94 7.34 21.44 -1.99
N GLU A 95 7.12 22.62 -2.59
CA GLU A 95 7.14 23.90 -1.88
C GLU A 95 6.02 24.00 -0.82
N LYS A 96 4.85 23.44 -1.11
CA LYS A 96 3.72 23.41 -0.16
C LYS A 96 4.03 22.70 1.16
N TYR A 97 4.88 21.68 1.14
CA TYR A 97 5.27 20.93 2.35
C TYR A 97 6.53 21.44 3.01
N ARG A 98 7.19 22.46 2.43
CA ARG A 98 8.33 23.11 3.05
C ARG A 98 7.93 23.71 4.41
N GLN A 99 8.69 23.39 5.44
CA GLN A 99 8.47 23.88 6.80
C GLN A 99 9.10 25.28 6.95
N PRO A 100 8.30 26.35 7.14
CA PRO A 100 8.84 27.71 7.16
C PRO A 100 9.46 28.10 8.52
N ARG A 101 9.15 27.35 9.58
CA ARG A 101 9.57 27.67 10.97
C ARG A 101 10.77 26.85 11.44
N VAL A 102 11.18 25.84 10.69
CA VAL A 102 12.20 24.86 11.06
C VAL A 102 13.00 24.50 9.81
N ASN A 103 14.33 24.47 9.89
CA ASN A 103 15.18 24.03 8.80
C ASN A 103 15.35 22.50 8.83
N CYS A 104 14.40 21.79 8.20
CA CYS A 104 14.40 20.33 8.17
C CYS A 104 15.68 19.75 7.54
N SER A 105 16.21 20.40 6.49
CA SER A 105 17.45 19.94 5.84
C SER A 105 18.64 19.93 6.79
N ALA A 106 18.77 20.94 7.66
CA ALA A 106 19.81 20.98 8.69
C ALA A 106 19.62 19.88 9.75
N ILE A 107 18.37 19.60 10.16
CA ILE A 107 18.07 18.52 11.11
C ILE A 107 18.48 17.16 10.57
N PHE A 108 18.11 16.86 9.31
CA PHE A 108 18.51 15.60 8.67
C PHE A 108 20.01 15.51 8.40
N ALA A 109 20.73 16.64 8.41
CA ALA A 109 22.19 16.70 8.30
C ALA A 109 22.91 16.62 9.66
N GLY A 110 22.18 16.47 10.77
CA GLY A 110 22.75 16.34 12.12
C GLY A 110 23.12 17.68 12.77
N ASP A 111 22.54 18.80 12.33
CA ASP A 111 22.73 20.09 13.01
C ASP A 111 22.08 20.05 14.41
N GLU A 112 22.91 19.90 15.44
CA GLU A 112 22.45 19.81 16.83
C GLU A 112 21.71 21.07 17.30
N LYS A 113 22.10 22.26 16.82
CA LYS A 113 21.51 23.53 17.22
C LYS A 113 20.10 23.68 16.66
N GLU A 114 19.93 23.39 15.37
CA GLU A 114 18.61 23.42 14.74
C GLU A 114 17.72 22.29 15.27
N THR A 115 18.28 21.09 15.48
CA THR A 115 17.55 19.96 16.07
C THR A 115 17.02 20.31 17.47
N LYS A 116 17.87 20.91 18.32
CA LYS A 116 17.46 21.38 19.65
C LYS A 116 16.38 22.45 19.56
N ARG A 117 16.48 23.39 18.62
CA ARG A 117 15.46 24.43 18.39
C ARG A 117 14.13 23.81 17.96
N ALA A 118 14.15 22.92 16.99
CA ALA A 118 12.98 22.27 16.43
C ALA A 118 12.27 21.36 17.44
N VAL A 119 13.02 20.60 18.25
CA VAL A 119 12.48 19.83 19.39
C VAL A 119 11.80 20.76 20.40
N THR A 120 12.39 21.93 20.68
CA THR A 120 11.78 22.93 21.58
C THR A 120 10.48 23.45 21.01
N ILE A 121 10.45 23.80 19.72
CA ILE A 121 9.24 24.21 18.99
C ILE A 121 8.15 23.14 19.07
N ALA A 122 8.48 21.89 18.71
CA ALA A 122 7.53 20.78 18.72
C ALA A 122 6.90 20.58 20.10
N SER A 123 7.73 20.68 21.14
CA SER A 123 7.31 20.51 22.53
C SER A 123 6.38 21.64 22.99
N LEU A 124 6.63 22.88 22.54
CA LEU A 124 5.76 24.03 22.82
C LEU A 124 4.41 23.95 22.09
N LEU A 125 4.40 23.50 20.83
CA LEU A 125 3.17 23.27 20.07
C LEU A 125 2.30 22.19 20.72
N ALA A 126 2.91 21.07 21.13
CA ALA A 126 2.23 20.00 21.86
C ALA A 126 1.62 20.50 23.20
N ALA A 127 2.28 21.47 23.85
CA ALA A 127 1.78 22.10 25.08
C ALA A 127 0.55 22.97 24.85
N ASP A 128 0.56 23.76 23.78
CA ASP A 128 -0.54 24.67 23.40
C ASP A 128 -1.80 23.88 23.06
N GLU A 129 -1.65 22.75 22.36
CA GLU A 129 -2.76 21.84 22.03
C GLU A 129 -3.31 21.07 23.23
N LYS A 130 -2.47 20.74 24.23
CA LYS A 130 -2.86 19.95 25.41
C LYS A 130 -2.35 20.57 26.73
N PRO A 131 -2.92 21.71 27.16
CA PRO A 131 -2.43 22.46 28.32
C PRO A 131 -2.46 21.65 29.63
N THR A 132 -3.41 20.73 29.76
CA THR A 132 -3.60 19.91 30.97
C THR A 132 -2.63 18.75 31.10
N LYS A 133 -2.01 18.31 30.00
CA LYS A 133 -1.11 17.14 29.97
C LYS A 133 0.37 17.54 29.97
N TYR A 134 0.70 18.70 29.40
CA TYR A 134 2.06 19.21 29.30
C TYR A 134 2.11 20.63 29.88
N ASN A 135 2.33 20.73 31.20
CA ASN A 135 2.54 22.05 31.82
C ASN A 135 3.91 22.61 31.37
N LEU A 136 3.97 23.92 31.06
CA LEU A 136 5.22 24.65 30.80
C LEU A 136 6.32 24.37 31.85
N LYS A 137 5.96 24.15 33.12
CA LYS A 137 6.90 23.73 34.17
C LYS A 137 7.53 22.35 33.87
N THR A 138 6.74 21.41 33.38
CA THR A 138 7.17 20.05 32.99
C THR A 138 8.02 20.07 31.72
N LEU A 139 7.70 20.94 30.76
CA LEU A 139 8.53 21.18 29.56
C LEU A 139 9.89 21.78 29.88
N ARG A 140 9.93 22.74 30.82
CA ARG A 140 11.18 23.32 31.36
C ARG A 140 12.05 22.27 32.05
N SER A 141 11.45 21.26 32.70
CA SER A 141 12.23 20.18 33.33
C SER A 141 12.66 19.06 32.37
N LEU A 142 11.88 18.80 31.31
CA LEU A 142 12.08 17.65 30.41
C LEU A 142 12.99 17.95 29.23
N THR A 143 12.96 19.18 28.70
CA THR A 143 13.51 19.44 27.37
C THR A 143 14.80 20.24 27.39
N LEU A 144 14.98 21.18 28.33
CA LEU A 144 16.14 22.08 28.32
C LEU A 144 16.48 22.66 29.70
N LYS A 145 17.74 22.50 30.11
CA LYS A 145 18.28 23.14 31.34
C LYS A 145 18.32 24.68 31.26
N ASP A 146 18.25 25.24 30.05
CA ASP A 146 18.34 26.68 29.80
C ASP A 146 16.94 27.31 29.66
N LYS A 147 16.44 27.85 30.78
CA LYS A 147 15.14 28.51 30.85
C LYS A 147 15.05 29.75 29.95
N SER A 148 16.14 30.51 29.81
CA SER A 148 16.15 31.76 29.04
C SER A 148 15.94 31.50 27.55
N TYR A 149 16.58 30.45 27.03
CA TYR A 149 16.42 30.01 25.66
C TYR A 149 14.98 29.55 25.36
N VAL A 150 14.40 28.73 26.25
CA VAL A 150 13.01 28.24 26.09
C VAL A 150 12.02 29.40 26.07
N ASP A 151 12.18 30.39 26.96
CA ASP A 151 11.28 31.54 27.04
C ASP A 151 11.36 32.41 25.76
N ALA A 152 12.55 32.54 25.16
CA ALA A 152 12.73 33.22 23.87
C ALA A 152 11.99 32.49 22.73
N VAL A 153 12.19 31.18 22.59
CA VAL A 153 11.50 30.36 21.56
C VAL A 153 9.98 30.34 21.79
N HIS A 154 9.54 30.27 23.04
CA HIS A 154 8.11 30.32 23.38
C HIS A 154 7.45 31.63 22.98
N THR A 155 8.14 32.76 23.16
CA THR A 155 7.65 34.08 22.71
C THR A 155 7.54 34.14 21.18
N GLU A 156 8.43 33.47 20.47
CA GLU A 156 8.35 33.31 19.01
C GLU A 156 7.14 32.44 18.61
N VAL A 157 7.07 31.21 19.15
CA VAL A 157 6.05 30.20 18.82
C VAL A 157 4.63 30.72 19.06
N LYS A 158 4.40 31.44 20.16
CA LYS A 158 3.10 32.04 20.48
C LYS A 158 2.54 32.97 19.40
N LYS A 159 3.38 33.55 18.55
CA LYS A 159 2.94 34.45 17.48
C LYS A 159 2.24 33.70 16.34
N TRP A 160 2.49 32.39 16.20
CA TRP A 160 2.07 31.59 15.05
C TRP A 160 1.55 30.20 15.42
N SER A 161 1.54 29.79 16.70
CA SER A 161 1.08 28.45 17.12
C SER A 161 -0.38 28.18 16.75
N SER A 162 -1.20 29.22 16.62
CA SER A 162 -2.60 29.13 16.19
C SER A 162 -2.77 28.59 14.77
N GLU A 163 -1.72 28.60 13.94
CA GLU A 163 -1.69 28.01 12.60
C GLU A 163 -1.64 26.47 12.64
N PHE A 164 -1.23 25.87 13.77
CA PHE A 164 -0.95 24.44 13.90
C PHE A 164 -2.09 23.64 14.57
N LYS A 165 -3.34 24.03 14.33
CA LYS A 165 -4.51 23.34 14.90
C LYS A 165 -4.74 21.97 14.27
N ASP A 166 -5.05 20.99 15.12
CA ASP A 166 -5.47 19.64 14.71
C ASP A 166 -6.68 19.72 13.77
N LEU A 167 -6.61 19.01 12.64
CA LEU A 167 -7.74 18.87 11.71
C LEU A 167 -8.73 17.84 12.26
N THR A 168 -9.96 18.29 12.53
CA THR A 168 -11.00 17.44 13.12
C THR A 168 -11.65 16.50 12.10
N ASN A 169 -12.37 15.49 12.58
CA ASN A 169 -13.14 14.59 11.71
C ASN A 169 -14.14 15.39 10.85
N GLU A 170 -14.83 16.38 11.43
CA GLU A 170 -15.79 17.25 10.75
C GLU A 170 -15.14 18.11 9.68
N TRP A 171 -13.90 18.55 9.92
CA TRP A 171 -13.13 19.28 8.91
C TRP A 171 -12.97 18.44 7.65
N TYR A 172 -12.59 17.16 7.79
CA TYR A 172 -12.44 16.25 6.66
C TYR A 172 -13.77 15.95 5.96
N ILE A 173 -14.85 15.73 6.72
CA ILE A 173 -16.20 15.53 6.15
C ILE A 173 -16.65 16.75 5.33
N ASN A 174 -16.33 17.96 5.77
CA ASN A 174 -16.67 19.17 5.04
C ASN A 174 -15.74 19.43 3.84
N ALA A 175 -14.43 19.25 4.01
CA ALA A 175 -13.44 19.50 2.97
C ALA A 175 -13.61 18.56 1.76
N THR A 176 -14.10 17.34 1.99
CA THR A 176 -14.32 16.33 0.95
C THR A 176 -15.63 16.51 0.17
N LYS A 177 -16.44 17.54 0.48
CA LYS A 177 -17.59 17.90 -0.36
C LYS A 177 -17.16 18.38 -1.75
N ASP A 178 -15.97 18.96 -1.86
CA ASP A 178 -15.30 19.25 -3.12
C ASP A 178 -14.05 18.37 -3.24
N CYS A 179 -14.18 17.23 -3.91
CA CYS A 179 -13.08 16.27 -4.03
C CYS A 179 -11.92 16.79 -4.89
N GLU A 180 -12.17 17.66 -5.87
CA GLU A 180 -11.11 18.23 -6.68
C GLU A 180 -10.27 19.19 -5.85
N GLN A 181 -10.94 20.12 -5.17
CA GLN A 181 -10.30 21.05 -4.24
C GLN A 181 -9.63 20.29 -3.11
N PHE A 182 -10.24 19.25 -2.54
CA PHE A 182 -9.61 18.42 -1.51
C PHE A 182 -8.30 17.82 -2.01
N ARG A 183 -8.29 17.13 -3.16
CA ARG A 183 -7.06 16.52 -3.69
C ARG A 183 -5.95 17.54 -3.95
N GLN A 184 -6.30 18.69 -4.53
CA GLN A 184 -5.35 19.77 -4.81
C GLN A 184 -4.83 20.43 -3.52
N THR A 185 -5.73 20.84 -2.62
CA THR A 185 -5.39 21.51 -1.36
C THR A 185 -4.72 20.57 -0.36
N ARG A 186 -4.97 19.26 -0.45
CA ARG A 186 -4.23 18.26 0.31
C ARG A 186 -3.01 17.73 -0.40
N GLY A 187 -2.68 18.11 -1.63
CA GLY A 187 -1.42 17.73 -2.29
C GLY A 187 -1.32 16.24 -2.67
N TYR A 188 -2.43 15.61 -3.04
CA TYR A 188 -2.41 14.24 -3.56
C TYR A 188 -1.82 14.21 -4.97
N ILE A 189 -0.82 13.35 -5.19
CA ILE A 189 -0.21 13.13 -6.51
C ILE A 189 -1.10 12.16 -7.30
N MET A 190 -1.86 12.70 -8.26
CA MET A 190 -2.88 11.96 -9.02
C MET A 190 -2.37 11.34 -10.33
N SER A 191 -1.10 11.54 -10.68
CA SER A 191 -0.46 11.02 -11.88
C SER A 191 0.62 9.98 -11.56
N GLU A 192 0.81 9.03 -12.47
CA GLU A 192 1.99 8.15 -12.45
C GLU A 192 3.23 8.99 -12.80
N LEU A 193 4.26 8.97 -11.95
CA LEU A 193 5.43 9.85 -12.12
C LEU A 193 6.49 9.24 -13.03
N THR A 194 6.70 7.93 -12.93
CA THR A 194 7.66 7.19 -13.74
C THR A 194 7.03 5.91 -14.30
N GLN A 195 7.52 5.46 -15.46
CA GLN A 195 7.08 4.18 -16.05
C GLN A 195 7.40 3.01 -15.11
N GLU A 196 8.56 3.05 -14.44
CA GLU A 196 8.97 2.02 -13.49
C GLU A 196 7.98 1.90 -12.33
N GLU A 197 7.54 3.01 -11.74
CA GLU A 197 6.50 3.00 -10.70
C GLU A 197 5.15 2.54 -11.25
N ALA A 198 4.77 2.95 -12.46
CA ALA A 198 3.52 2.55 -13.11
C ALA A 198 3.45 1.05 -13.44
N GLU A 199 4.58 0.38 -13.59
CA GLU A 199 4.71 -1.05 -13.89
C GLU A 199 4.88 -1.93 -12.65
N PHE A 200 5.09 -1.33 -11.48
CA PHE A 200 5.28 -2.02 -10.22
C PHE A 200 4.28 -1.58 -9.14
N PRO A 201 2.98 -1.89 -9.28
CA PRO A 201 2.00 -1.53 -8.27
C PRO A 201 2.27 -2.20 -6.91
N ILE A 202 2.10 -1.45 -5.83
CA ILE A 202 2.20 -1.92 -4.44
C ILE A 202 0.82 -1.89 -3.80
N ALA A 203 0.51 -2.91 -3.01
CA ALA A 203 -0.70 -2.98 -2.21
C ALA A 203 -0.41 -2.62 -0.75
N PHE A 204 -1.22 -1.74 -0.17
CA PHE A 204 -1.14 -1.33 1.22
C PHE A 204 -2.42 -1.69 1.96
N SER A 205 -2.28 -2.22 3.17
CA SER A 205 -3.37 -2.25 4.15
C SER A 205 -3.09 -1.22 5.24
N LEU A 206 -4.10 -0.46 5.66
CA LEU A 206 -4.00 0.54 6.72
C LEU A 206 -4.95 0.18 7.86
N MET A 207 -4.41 -0.26 8.99
CA MET A 207 -5.14 -0.59 10.21
C MET A 207 -5.25 0.65 11.10
N VAL A 208 -6.45 1.25 11.15
CA VAL A 208 -6.64 2.56 11.79
C VAL A 208 -7.81 2.56 12.77
N TYR A 209 -7.69 3.38 13.82
CA TYR A 209 -8.76 3.49 14.82
C TYR A 209 -8.98 4.89 15.42
N LYS A 210 -8.11 5.86 15.11
CA LYS A 210 -8.19 7.26 15.60
C LYS A 210 -7.26 8.18 14.82
N ASN A 211 -7.38 9.49 15.11
CA ASN A 211 -6.53 10.58 14.60
C ASN A 211 -6.57 10.67 13.06
N MET A 212 -7.64 11.28 12.55
CA MET A 212 -7.89 11.44 11.12
C MET A 212 -6.75 12.16 10.39
N GLU A 213 -6.21 13.21 10.99
CA GLU A 213 -5.10 13.97 10.40
C GLU A 213 -3.87 13.09 10.18
N MET A 214 -3.45 12.32 11.17
CA MET A 214 -2.30 11.41 11.02
C MET A 214 -2.55 10.36 9.94
N VAL A 215 -3.76 9.79 9.89
CA VAL A 215 -4.12 8.77 8.90
C VAL A 215 -4.12 9.34 7.49
N GLU A 216 -4.68 10.53 7.27
CA GLU A 216 -4.68 11.16 5.95
C GLU A 216 -3.28 11.59 5.52
N ARG A 217 -2.44 12.12 6.43
CA ARG A 217 -1.04 12.45 6.13
C ARG A 217 -0.24 11.21 5.75
N LEU A 218 -0.43 10.09 6.45
CA LEU A 218 0.15 8.80 6.09
C LEU A 218 -0.33 8.35 4.71
N LEU A 219 -1.65 8.29 4.49
CA LEU A 219 -2.25 7.86 3.23
C LEU A 219 -1.70 8.67 2.05
N ARG A 220 -1.72 10.00 2.15
CA ARG A 220 -1.17 10.90 1.14
C ARG A 220 0.30 10.62 0.84
N SER A 221 1.11 10.40 1.87
CA SER A 221 2.56 10.21 1.72
C SER A 221 2.90 8.92 0.99
N VAL A 222 2.05 7.89 1.08
CA VAL A 222 2.21 6.62 0.35
C VAL A 222 1.34 6.54 -0.92
N TYR A 223 0.41 7.47 -1.13
CA TYR A 223 -0.58 7.41 -2.22
C TYR A 223 0.07 7.59 -3.60
N ARG A 224 -0.27 6.68 -4.52
CA ARG A 224 -0.03 6.80 -5.97
C ARG A 224 -1.20 6.16 -6.73
N PRO A 225 -1.57 6.67 -7.92
CA PRO A 225 -2.76 6.21 -8.65
C PRO A 225 -2.69 4.75 -9.12
N GLN A 226 -1.48 4.20 -9.32
CA GLN A 226 -1.29 2.82 -9.74
C GLN A 226 -1.31 1.80 -8.59
N ASN A 227 -1.08 2.25 -7.34
CA ASN A 227 -1.02 1.39 -6.16
C ASN A 227 -2.43 1.07 -5.63
N PHE A 228 -2.54 0.12 -4.70
CA PHE A 228 -3.81 -0.34 -4.13
C PHE A 228 -3.82 -0.11 -2.62
N TYR A 229 -4.95 0.33 -2.07
CA TYR A 229 -5.08 0.68 -0.66
C TYR A 229 -6.39 0.13 -0.09
N CYS A 230 -6.27 -0.70 0.93
CA CYS A 230 -7.39 -1.09 1.78
C CYS A 230 -7.23 -0.44 3.16
N ILE A 231 -8.26 0.26 3.62
CA ILE A 231 -8.25 0.95 4.91
C ILE A 231 -9.26 0.26 5.83
N HIS A 232 -8.77 -0.44 6.84
CA HIS A 232 -9.63 -1.01 7.86
C HIS A 232 -9.79 -0.04 9.03
N VAL A 233 -11.05 0.24 9.37
CA VAL A 233 -11.40 1.07 10.54
C VAL A 233 -11.98 0.18 11.63
N ASP A 234 -11.34 0.14 12.80
CA ASP A 234 -11.82 -0.64 13.95
C ASP A 234 -13.32 -0.36 14.19
N ALA A 235 -14.10 -1.42 14.35
CA ALA A 235 -15.54 -1.31 14.59
C ALA A 235 -15.89 -0.58 15.90
N LYS A 236 -14.92 -0.39 16.81
CA LYS A 236 -15.07 0.37 18.06
C LYS A 236 -14.70 1.85 17.93
N SER A 237 -14.18 2.28 16.78
CA SER A 237 -13.78 3.67 16.57
C SER A 237 -14.97 4.62 16.61
N ASP A 238 -14.67 5.88 16.92
CA ASP A 238 -15.61 6.99 16.80
C ASP A 238 -16.34 6.94 15.44
N PRO A 239 -17.69 6.94 15.43
CA PRO A 239 -18.48 6.98 14.19
C PRO A 239 -18.08 8.14 13.27
N LYS A 240 -17.73 9.31 13.81
CA LYS A 240 -17.30 10.47 13.02
C LYS A 240 -15.93 10.24 12.37
N PHE A 241 -15.04 9.51 13.03
CA PHE A 241 -13.76 9.09 12.43
C PHE A 241 -13.99 8.14 11.25
N TYR A 242 -14.92 7.20 11.39
CA TYR A 242 -15.28 6.29 10.28
C TYR A 242 -15.90 7.07 9.11
N GLU A 243 -16.84 7.97 9.37
CA GLU A 243 -17.48 8.83 8.36
C GLU A 243 -16.45 9.69 7.63
N ALA A 244 -15.51 10.32 8.35
CA ALA A 244 -14.43 11.11 7.75
C ALA A 244 -13.54 10.27 6.83
N LEU A 245 -13.20 9.04 7.22
CA LEU A 245 -12.41 8.13 6.38
C LEU A 245 -13.16 7.68 5.12
N GLN A 246 -14.46 7.42 5.24
CA GLN A 246 -15.30 7.13 4.08
C GLN A 246 -15.33 8.31 3.12
N ALA A 247 -15.48 9.54 3.64
CA ALA A 247 -15.50 10.74 2.84
C ALA A 247 -14.17 10.96 2.10
N VAL A 248 -13.03 10.81 2.78
CA VAL A 248 -11.69 10.89 2.16
C VAL A 248 -11.50 9.80 1.11
N SER A 249 -11.83 8.53 1.42
CA SER A 249 -11.73 7.42 0.47
C SER A 249 -12.58 7.66 -0.78
N SER A 250 -13.77 8.23 -0.64
CA SER A 250 -14.66 8.53 -1.77
C SER A 250 -14.15 9.64 -2.70
N CYS A 251 -13.27 10.51 -2.20
CA CYS A 251 -12.60 11.53 -3.01
C CYS A 251 -11.36 11.04 -3.74
N LEU A 252 -10.93 9.80 -3.49
CA LEU A 252 -9.82 9.17 -4.19
C LEU A 252 -10.39 8.16 -5.22
N PRO A 253 -9.60 7.79 -6.25
CA PRO A 253 -10.03 6.78 -7.20
C PRO A 253 -10.30 5.43 -6.51
N ASP A 254 -10.94 4.52 -7.23
CA ASP A 254 -11.39 3.23 -6.68
C ASP A 254 -10.23 2.31 -6.20
N ASN A 255 -8.98 2.74 -6.33
CA ASN A 255 -7.79 2.08 -5.79
C ASN A 255 -7.63 2.31 -4.28
N VAL A 256 -8.41 3.21 -3.68
CA VAL A 256 -8.49 3.41 -2.23
C VAL A 256 -9.87 3.04 -1.75
N ARG A 257 -9.97 1.98 -0.94
CA ARG A 257 -11.24 1.53 -0.38
C ARG A 257 -11.17 1.35 1.12
N VAL A 258 -12.27 1.69 1.79
CA VAL A 258 -12.53 1.23 3.15
C VAL A 258 -12.86 -0.26 3.08
N ALA A 259 -12.31 -1.03 4.02
CA ALA A 259 -12.45 -2.48 4.07
C ALA A 259 -13.92 -2.93 4.04
N SER A 260 -14.21 -4.00 3.31
CA SER A 260 -15.55 -4.57 3.12
C SER A 260 -16.20 -5.01 4.44
N ARG A 261 -15.39 -5.36 5.43
CA ARG A 261 -15.83 -5.76 6.76
C ARG A 261 -15.00 -5.10 7.87
N ARG A 262 -15.68 -4.43 8.79
CA ARG A 262 -15.08 -3.89 10.02
C ARG A 262 -15.05 -4.96 11.11
N VAL A 263 -13.96 -4.98 11.88
CA VAL A 263 -13.72 -5.95 12.96
C VAL A 263 -13.50 -5.18 14.25
N LYS A 264 -14.05 -5.70 15.36
CA LYS A 264 -13.75 -5.19 16.71
C LYS A 264 -12.41 -5.79 17.15
N VAL A 265 -11.35 -4.99 17.16
CA VAL A 265 -10.00 -5.50 17.43
C VAL A 265 -9.76 -5.59 18.94
N TYR A 266 -9.38 -6.77 19.43
CA TYR A 266 -9.00 -6.99 20.83
C TYR A 266 -7.53 -7.40 20.90
N TRP A 267 -6.74 -6.60 21.62
CA TRP A 267 -5.30 -6.81 21.70
C TRP A 267 -4.96 -8.22 22.23
N GLY A 268 -3.97 -8.85 21.60
CA GLY A 268 -3.49 -10.19 21.96
C GLY A 268 -4.41 -11.34 21.54
N GLN A 269 -5.52 -11.05 20.86
CA GLN A 269 -6.44 -12.05 20.29
C GLN A 269 -6.30 -12.13 18.76
N PHE A 270 -6.92 -13.14 18.17
CA PHE A 270 -6.98 -13.33 16.72
C PHE A 270 -7.59 -12.15 15.95
N SER A 271 -8.44 -11.36 16.60
CA SER A 271 -9.05 -10.16 16.01
C SER A 271 -8.04 -9.06 15.65
N VAL A 272 -6.76 -9.16 16.04
CA VAL A 272 -5.68 -8.30 15.52
C VAL A 272 -5.30 -8.67 14.08
N LEU A 273 -5.37 -9.96 13.72
CA LEU A 273 -5.06 -10.45 12.38
C LEU A 273 -6.24 -10.35 11.41
N GLU A 274 -7.47 -10.50 11.90
CA GLU A 274 -8.66 -10.49 11.04
C GLU A 274 -8.77 -9.27 10.10
N PRO A 275 -8.49 -8.03 10.55
CA PRO A 275 -8.44 -6.86 9.67
C PRO A 275 -7.49 -6.99 8.49
N GLU A 276 -6.31 -7.59 8.70
CA GLU A 276 -5.32 -7.79 7.65
C GLU A 276 -5.82 -8.79 6.61
N LEU A 277 -6.46 -9.88 7.05
CA LEU A 277 -7.06 -10.88 6.16
C LEU A 277 -8.18 -10.28 5.31
N VAL A 278 -9.04 -9.46 5.92
CA VAL A 278 -10.09 -8.73 5.17
C VAL A 278 -9.45 -7.85 4.12
N CYS A 279 -8.42 -7.08 4.47
CA CYS A 279 -7.76 -6.22 3.51
C CYS A 279 -7.01 -6.97 2.42
N MET A 280 -6.36 -8.10 2.72
CA MET A 280 -5.74 -8.95 1.71
C MET A 280 -6.78 -9.46 0.71
N GLU A 281 -7.95 -9.92 1.19
CA GLU A 281 -9.04 -10.37 0.34
C GLU A 281 -9.59 -9.23 -0.53
N ASP A 282 -9.83 -8.06 0.05
CA ASP A 282 -10.30 -6.88 -0.68
C ASP A 282 -9.28 -6.43 -1.74
N LEU A 283 -7.98 -6.44 -1.43
CA LEU A 283 -6.90 -6.08 -2.35
C LEU A 283 -6.74 -7.09 -3.50
N ILE A 284 -6.92 -8.39 -3.24
CA ILE A 284 -6.97 -9.42 -4.31
C ILE A 284 -8.20 -9.23 -5.19
N ASN A 285 -9.35 -8.88 -4.60
CA ASN A 285 -10.58 -8.60 -5.35
C ASN A 285 -10.44 -7.34 -6.23
N MET A 286 -9.87 -6.26 -5.69
CA MET A 286 -9.54 -5.05 -6.46
C MET A 286 -8.66 -5.38 -7.67
N ASP A 287 -7.63 -6.17 -7.44
CA ASP A 287 -6.65 -6.60 -8.44
C ASP A 287 -7.25 -7.47 -9.56
N ASN A 288 -8.21 -8.35 -9.22
CA ASN A 288 -8.92 -9.18 -10.19
C ASN A 288 -10.00 -8.41 -10.97
N GLY A 289 -10.19 -7.11 -10.70
CA GLY A 289 -11.24 -6.30 -11.32
C GLY A 289 -12.63 -6.60 -10.77
N ASN A 290 -12.73 -7.32 -9.65
CA ASN A 290 -13.99 -7.57 -8.97
C ASN A 290 -14.42 -6.29 -8.24
N THR A 291 -15.53 -5.69 -8.66
CA THR A 291 -16.20 -4.68 -7.86
C THR A 291 -16.83 -5.38 -6.66
N ALA A 292 -16.30 -5.13 -5.45
CA ALA A 292 -16.97 -5.58 -4.24
C ALA A 292 -18.41 -5.04 -4.23
N ALA A 293 -19.38 -5.90 -3.87
CA ALA A 293 -20.77 -5.49 -3.70
C ALA A 293 -20.83 -4.35 -2.67
N GLY A 294 -21.21 -3.15 -3.10
CA GLY A 294 -21.27 -1.94 -2.26
C GLY A 294 -20.42 -0.76 -2.74
N TYR A 295 -19.39 -0.97 -3.57
CA TYR A 295 -18.61 0.14 -4.19
C TYR A 295 -19.08 0.50 -5.61
N GLY A 296 -19.97 -0.30 -6.20
CA GLY A 296 -20.36 -0.21 -7.62
C GLY A 296 -21.34 0.91 -8.02
N ASN A 297 -21.80 1.76 -7.10
CA ASN A 297 -22.89 2.71 -7.40
C ASN A 297 -22.56 4.21 -7.26
N LEU A 298 -21.34 4.59 -6.84
CA LEU A 298 -21.06 6.00 -6.54
C LEU A 298 -20.52 6.83 -7.73
N THR A 299 -19.92 6.21 -8.74
CA THR A 299 -19.24 6.97 -9.80
C THR A 299 -19.71 6.68 -11.23
N GLY A 300 -20.55 5.65 -11.45
CA GLY A 300 -21.06 5.26 -12.78
C GLY A 300 -19.98 4.93 -13.82
N LYS A 301 -18.70 5.07 -13.47
CA LYS A 301 -17.54 4.83 -14.32
C LYS A 301 -16.89 3.55 -13.84
N LYS A 302 -17.06 2.47 -14.60
CA LYS A 302 -16.19 1.30 -14.50
C LYS A 302 -14.77 1.75 -14.81
N GLN A 303 -14.02 2.26 -13.83
CA GLN A 303 -12.58 2.38 -13.96
C GLN A 303 -12.06 0.95 -13.94
N LYS A 304 -11.90 0.40 -15.14
CA LYS A 304 -11.16 -0.83 -15.40
C LYS A 304 -9.76 -0.57 -14.86
N PHE A 305 -9.49 -0.99 -13.62
CA PHE A 305 -8.14 -0.97 -13.07
C PHE A 305 -7.24 -1.60 -14.12
N ARG A 306 -6.28 -0.80 -14.57
CA ARG A 306 -5.31 -1.14 -15.61
C ARG A 306 -4.79 -2.53 -15.25
N GLY A 307 -4.90 -3.50 -16.16
CA GLY A 307 -4.76 -4.95 -15.93
C GLY A 307 -3.38 -5.43 -15.45
N LYS A 308 -2.75 -4.72 -14.51
CA LYS A 308 -1.47 -4.98 -13.88
C LYS A 308 -1.72 -5.41 -12.46
N LYS A 309 -1.19 -6.57 -12.11
CA LYS A 309 -1.26 -7.08 -10.75
C LYS A 309 -0.24 -6.43 -9.83
N TRP A 310 -0.65 -6.07 -8.62
CA TRP A 310 0.28 -5.60 -7.60
C TRP A 310 1.30 -6.67 -7.23
N LYS A 311 2.49 -6.24 -6.79
CA LYS A 311 3.67 -7.11 -6.64
C LYS A 311 3.92 -7.48 -5.19
N TYR A 312 3.75 -6.51 -4.30
CA TYR A 312 4.01 -6.62 -2.88
C TYR A 312 2.86 -6.06 -2.07
N PHE A 313 2.66 -6.65 -0.89
CA PHE A 313 1.77 -6.22 0.16
C PHE A 313 2.58 -5.67 1.33
N ILE A 314 2.22 -4.47 1.79
CA ILE A 314 2.82 -3.81 2.95
C ILE A 314 1.71 -3.36 3.87
N ASN A 315 1.66 -3.90 5.09
CA ASN A 315 0.67 -3.44 6.07
C ASN A 315 1.17 -2.25 6.87
N LEU A 316 0.24 -1.37 7.25
CA LEU A 316 0.47 -0.14 7.98
C LEU A 316 -0.50 -0.02 9.16
N THR A 317 -0.11 0.77 10.14
CA THR A 317 -1.00 1.26 11.20
C THR A 317 -1.08 2.78 11.16
N GLY A 318 -2.14 3.35 11.73
CA GLY A 318 -2.37 4.82 11.74
C GLY A 318 -1.36 5.67 12.54
N GLN A 319 -0.25 5.09 13.00
CA GLN A 319 0.80 5.80 13.76
C GLN A 319 2.19 5.62 13.12
N GLU A 320 2.25 5.27 11.84
CA GLU A 320 3.48 5.05 11.10
C GLU A 320 3.68 6.12 10.04
N PHE A 321 4.91 6.22 9.53
CA PHE A 321 5.22 7.16 8.45
C PHE A 321 6.36 6.64 7.56
N PRO A 322 6.26 6.75 6.22
CA PRO A 322 7.28 6.24 5.32
C PRO A 322 8.63 6.97 5.50
N LEU A 323 9.72 6.21 5.30
CA LEU A 323 11.10 6.72 5.25
C LEU A 323 11.71 6.62 3.83
N LYS A 324 10.89 6.19 2.88
CA LYS A 324 11.24 5.99 1.47
C LYS A 324 10.09 6.52 0.61
N THR A 325 10.41 7.15 -0.52
CA THR A 325 9.40 7.55 -1.52
C THR A 325 8.82 6.32 -2.21
N ASN A 326 7.73 6.48 -2.99
CA ASN A 326 7.20 5.37 -3.78
C ASN A 326 8.22 4.85 -4.82
N TYR A 327 8.99 5.76 -5.44
CA TYR A 327 10.07 5.40 -6.36
C TYR A 327 11.15 4.56 -5.66
N GLU A 328 11.61 4.99 -4.49
CA GLU A 328 12.59 4.24 -3.70
C GLU A 328 12.02 2.88 -3.25
N LEU A 329 10.75 2.82 -2.81
CA LEU A 329 10.09 1.56 -2.47
C LEU A 329 10.04 0.61 -3.67
N VAL A 330 9.63 1.08 -4.85
CA VAL A 330 9.60 0.26 -6.08
C VAL A 330 10.98 -0.31 -6.39
N LYS A 331 12.03 0.52 -6.33
CA LYS A 331 13.40 0.08 -6.57
C LYS A 331 13.86 -0.98 -5.56
N ILE A 332 13.60 -0.76 -4.27
CA ILE A 332 13.96 -1.71 -3.21
C ILE A 332 13.22 -3.04 -3.39
N LEU A 333 11.92 -3.00 -3.67
CA LEU A 333 11.10 -4.20 -3.84
C LEU A 333 11.45 -4.97 -5.13
N LYS A 334 11.88 -4.28 -6.19
CA LYS A 334 12.48 -4.93 -7.36
C LYS A 334 13.80 -5.61 -7.00
N ALA A 335 14.65 -4.95 -6.20
CA ALA A 335 15.90 -5.53 -5.70
C ALA A 335 15.70 -6.77 -4.81
N PHE A 336 14.53 -6.92 -4.17
CA PHE A 336 14.18 -8.13 -3.43
C PHE A 336 13.91 -9.35 -4.34
N LYS A 337 13.73 -9.16 -5.66
CA LYS A 337 13.56 -10.26 -6.63
C LYS A 337 12.46 -11.27 -6.24
N GLY A 338 11.38 -10.77 -5.64
CA GLY A 338 10.27 -11.62 -5.17
C GLY A 338 10.39 -12.06 -3.71
N ALA A 339 11.51 -11.83 -3.04
CA ALA A 339 11.71 -12.22 -1.65
C ALA A 339 10.82 -11.42 -0.71
N ASN A 340 10.35 -12.08 0.34
CA ASN A 340 9.67 -11.47 1.47
C ASN A 340 10.68 -10.91 2.48
N ASN A 341 10.35 -9.80 3.14
CA ASN A 341 11.08 -9.31 4.30
C ASN A 341 10.16 -9.34 5.53
N GLN A 342 10.47 -10.24 6.46
CA GLN A 342 9.64 -10.50 7.63
C GLN A 342 10.52 -10.73 8.85
N GLU A 343 10.27 -10.03 9.96
CA GLU A 343 10.96 -10.32 11.22
C GLU A 343 10.59 -11.72 11.72
N GLY A 344 11.58 -12.51 12.15
CA GLY A 344 11.40 -13.84 12.72
C GLY A 344 12.45 -14.16 13.78
N THR A 345 12.09 -15.02 14.73
CA THR A 345 12.99 -15.60 15.73
C THR A 345 12.40 -16.91 16.24
N ILE A 346 13.26 -17.92 16.40
CA ILE A 346 12.95 -19.17 17.09
C ILE A 346 13.48 -19.15 18.52
N LYS A 347 14.56 -18.40 18.79
CA LYS A 347 15.18 -18.28 20.12
C LYS A 347 14.24 -17.68 21.17
N ARG A 348 13.36 -16.76 20.76
CA ARG A 348 12.44 -16.03 21.67
C ARG A 348 11.00 -16.56 21.60
N ILE A 349 10.77 -17.77 21.10
CA ILE A 349 9.45 -18.39 21.08
C ILE A 349 8.92 -18.53 22.51
N LYS A 350 7.66 -18.14 22.70
CA LYS A 350 6.96 -18.30 23.98
C LYS A 350 6.05 -19.52 23.89
N GLN A 351 6.55 -20.70 24.21
CA GLN A 351 5.81 -21.97 24.11
C GLN A 351 4.43 -21.92 24.78
N LYS A 352 4.29 -21.16 25.89
CA LYS A 352 3.01 -20.92 26.57
C LYS A 352 1.91 -20.24 25.73
N ARG A 353 2.20 -19.80 24.50
CA ARG A 353 1.22 -19.17 23.60
C ARG A 353 0.26 -20.18 22.97
N TRP A 354 0.60 -21.47 22.95
CA TRP A 354 -0.24 -22.53 22.39
C TRP A 354 -0.12 -23.81 23.22
N THR A 355 -1.19 -24.61 23.23
CA THR A 355 -1.26 -25.87 23.99
C THR A 355 -1.27 -27.09 23.07
N THR A 356 -1.53 -26.90 21.77
CA THR A 356 -1.57 -27.96 20.76
C THR A 356 -0.54 -27.69 19.68
N SER A 357 -0.05 -28.76 19.04
CA SER A 357 0.84 -28.62 17.89
C SER A 357 0.12 -28.01 16.69
N PRO A 358 0.78 -27.16 15.91
CA PRO A 358 0.24 -26.62 14.66
C PRO A 358 0.07 -27.73 13.61
N PRO A 359 -0.90 -27.60 12.71
CA PRO A 359 -1.15 -28.55 11.65
C PRO A 359 -0.04 -28.50 10.58
N HIS A 360 -0.03 -29.53 9.72
CA HIS A 360 0.88 -29.64 8.58
C HIS A 360 2.35 -29.54 8.96
N GLU A 361 2.68 -29.90 10.21
CA GLU A 361 4.02 -29.84 10.82
C GLU A 361 4.64 -28.42 10.85
N ILE A 362 3.85 -27.36 10.61
CA ILE A 362 4.36 -25.98 10.49
C ILE A 362 5.12 -25.63 11.76
N ILE A 363 6.36 -25.17 11.63
CA ILE A 363 7.14 -24.75 12.79
C ILE A 363 6.71 -23.32 13.16
N PRO A 364 6.13 -23.06 14.34
CA PRO A 364 5.74 -21.71 14.72
C PRO A 364 7.00 -20.86 14.89
N VAL A 365 7.01 -19.69 14.25
CA VAL A 365 8.07 -18.70 14.39
C VAL A 365 7.47 -17.44 14.99
N LYS A 366 8.15 -16.88 16.00
CA LYS A 366 7.75 -15.58 16.56
C LYS A 366 8.25 -14.48 15.64
N GLY A 367 7.44 -13.47 15.35
CA GLY A 367 7.87 -12.32 14.57
C GLY A 367 6.99 -11.09 14.77
N ALA A 368 7.18 -10.08 13.92
CA ALA A 368 6.35 -8.89 13.91
C ALA A 368 5.06 -9.08 13.10
N VAL A 369 4.00 -8.39 13.51
CA VAL A 369 2.78 -8.25 12.68
C VAL A 369 3.03 -7.40 11.42
N HIS A 370 4.01 -6.49 11.47
CA HIS A 370 4.36 -5.65 10.32
C HIS A 370 5.20 -6.45 9.33
N THR A 371 4.81 -6.44 8.06
CA THR A 371 5.30 -7.34 7.02
C THR A 371 5.51 -6.64 5.68
N VAL A 372 6.41 -7.19 4.88
CA VAL A 372 6.58 -6.90 3.44
C VAL A 372 6.64 -8.23 2.72
N ILE A 373 5.54 -8.64 2.10
CA ILE A 373 5.41 -9.96 1.45
C ILE A 373 4.93 -9.81 0.02
N ASN A 374 5.36 -10.73 -0.84
CA ASN A 374 4.95 -10.75 -2.23
C ASN A 374 3.48 -11.19 -2.37
N ARG A 375 2.91 -10.96 -3.56
CA ARG A 375 1.53 -11.34 -3.88
C ARG A 375 1.26 -12.84 -3.77
N ALA A 376 2.24 -13.69 -4.11
CA ALA A 376 2.07 -15.16 -4.04
C ALA A 376 1.88 -15.64 -2.59
N THR A 377 2.57 -15.01 -1.64
CA THR A 377 2.44 -15.30 -0.21
C THR A 377 1.06 -14.90 0.31
N VAL A 378 0.54 -13.74 -0.12
CA VAL A 378 -0.83 -13.32 0.22
C VAL A 378 -1.87 -14.30 -0.35
N ASP A 379 -1.69 -14.72 -1.61
CA ASP A 379 -2.57 -15.69 -2.25
C ASP A 379 -2.60 -17.03 -1.50
N PHE A 380 -1.42 -17.53 -1.09
CA PHE A 380 -1.30 -18.72 -0.26
C PHE A 380 -2.04 -18.56 1.07
N ILE A 381 -1.85 -17.45 1.78
CA ILE A 381 -2.50 -17.17 3.08
C ILE A 381 -4.03 -17.23 2.96
N LEU A 382 -4.59 -16.70 1.88
CA LEU A 382 -6.05 -16.64 1.69
C LEU A 382 -6.64 -17.96 1.19
N HIS A 383 -5.95 -18.66 0.29
CA HIS A 383 -6.57 -19.70 -0.52
C HIS A 383 -6.12 -21.13 -0.18
N ASP A 384 -4.87 -21.33 0.24
CA ASP A 384 -4.30 -22.66 0.47
C ASP A 384 -4.94 -23.36 1.68
N SER A 385 -5.17 -24.67 1.58
CA SER A 385 -5.78 -25.46 2.66
C SER A 385 -4.89 -25.53 3.90
N LYS A 386 -3.56 -25.60 3.73
CA LYS A 386 -2.61 -25.61 4.84
C LYS A 386 -2.63 -24.29 5.60
N ALA A 387 -2.72 -23.18 4.87
CA ALA A 387 -2.86 -21.86 5.48
C ALA A 387 -4.18 -21.76 6.27
N LYS A 388 -5.30 -22.23 5.71
CA LYS A 388 -6.61 -22.22 6.39
C LYS A 388 -6.61 -23.05 7.68
N ASP A 389 -6.02 -24.23 7.65
CA ASP A 389 -5.88 -25.07 8.85
C ASP A 389 -4.96 -24.40 9.88
N PHE A 390 -3.85 -23.78 9.44
CA PHE A 390 -2.96 -23.03 10.31
C PHE A 390 -3.67 -21.82 10.94
N MET A 391 -4.50 -21.10 10.18
CA MET A 391 -5.32 -20.00 10.70
C MET A 391 -6.36 -20.49 11.72
N LYS A 392 -6.96 -21.66 11.51
CA LYS A 392 -7.86 -22.28 12.49
C LYS A 392 -7.13 -22.59 13.79
N TRP A 393 -5.89 -23.09 13.71
CA TRP A 393 -5.04 -23.30 14.88
C TRP A 393 -4.65 -21.97 15.55
N LEU A 394 -4.29 -20.93 14.79
CA LEU A 394 -3.94 -19.61 15.36
C LEU A 394 -5.08 -18.98 16.15
N LYS A 395 -6.36 -19.30 15.86
CA LYS A 395 -7.50 -18.85 16.67
C LYS A 395 -7.49 -19.39 18.10
N THR A 396 -6.77 -20.47 18.36
CA THR A 396 -6.64 -21.07 19.70
C THR A 396 -5.37 -20.60 20.43
N THR A 397 -4.58 -19.69 19.84
CA THR A 397 -3.31 -19.22 20.42
C THR A 397 -3.41 -17.79 20.97
N ILE A 398 -2.38 -17.40 21.74
CA ILE A 398 -2.25 -16.04 22.32
C ILE A 398 -1.27 -15.21 21.49
N ILE A 399 -1.66 -13.98 21.14
CA ILE A 399 -0.90 -13.04 20.28
C ILE A 399 -0.54 -13.71 18.93
N PRO A 400 -1.55 -14.19 18.17
CA PRO A 400 -1.31 -14.88 16.90
C PRO A 400 -0.75 -13.94 15.82
N ASP A 401 -0.94 -12.63 15.96
CA ASP A 401 -0.41 -11.59 15.09
C ASP A 401 1.12 -11.57 15.03
N GLU A 402 1.79 -11.95 16.13
CA GLU A 402 3.24 -12.14 16.18
C GLU A 402 3.68 -13.56 15.78
N THR A 403 2.84 -14.31 15.05
CA THR A 403 3.13 -15.70 14.66
C THR A 403 2.81 -15.99 13.20
N LEU A 404 1.68 -15.48 12.65
CA LEU A 404 1.24 -15.79 11.29
C LEU A 404 2.32 -15.53 10.23
N PHE A 405 2.68 -14.27 10.01
CA PHE A 405 3.56 -13.89 8.90
C PHE A 405 4.94 -14.53 8.99
N ALA A 406 5.51 -14.57 10.19
CA ALA A 406 6.80 -15.19 10.43
C ALA A 406 6.74 -16.71 10.18
N SER A 407 5.74 -17.42 10.69
CA SER A 407 5.63 -18.86 10.48
C SER A 407 5.46 -19.19 9.00
N ILE A 408 4.62 -18.44 8.27
CA ILE A 408 4.46 -18.63 6.83
C ILE A 408 5.79 -18.36 6.08
N ASN A 409 6.52 -17.31 6.46
CA ASN A 409 7.76 -16.94 5.78
C ASN A 409 8.95 -17.87 6.05
N TYR A 410 9.01 -18.48 7.23
CA TYR A 410 10.16 -19.28 7.71
C TYR A 410 9.89 -20.79 7.68
N ASN A 411 8.91 -21.24 6.91
CA ASN A 411 8.63 -22.65 6.64
C ASN A 411 8.78 -22.95 5.14
N PRO A 412 10.02 -23.05 4.60
CA PRO A 412 10.26 -23.18 3.15
C PRO A 412 9.63 -24.44 2.53
N ARG A 413 9.37 -25.48 3.34
CA ARG A 413 8.63 -26.69 2.96
C ARG A 413 7.18 -26.47 2.52
N LEU A 414 6.63 -25.27 2.77
CA LEU A 414 5.35 -24.86 2.20
C LEU A 414 5.46 -24.53 0.70
N ASN A 415 6.69 -24.46 0.16
CA ASN A 415 6.99 -24.18 -1.25
C ASN A 415 6.35 -22.89 -1.77
N ILE A 416 6.27 -21.87 -0.92
CA ILE A 416 5.71 -20.56 -1.25
C ILE A 416 6.83 -19.70 -1.85
N PRO A 417 6.70 -19.23 -3.10
CA PRO A 417 7.73 -18.39 -3.72
C PRO A 417 8.05 -17.15 -2.89
N GLY A 418 9.33 -16.81 -2.77
CA GLY A 418 9.82 -15.66 -2.01
C GLY A 418 9.94 -15.84 -0.50
N THR A 419 9.49 -16.98 0.05
CA THR A 419 9.72 -17.30 1.47
C THR A 419 11.17 -17.68 1.72
N TYR A 420 11.65 -17.43 2.94
CA TYR A 420 13.05 -17.62 3.29
C TYR A 420 13.41 -19.10 3.37
N ASN A 421 14.51 -19.49 2.72
CA ASN A 421 15.04 -20.86 2.75
C ASN A 421 16.52 -20.94 3.20
N GLY A 422 17.07 -19.84 3.72
CA GLY A 422 18.41 -19.82 4.28
C GLY A 422 18.50 -20.56 5.62
N SER A 423 19.72 -20.70 6.11
CA SER A 423 20.02 -21.52 7.30
C SER A 423 19.82 -20.81 8.63
N ASN A 424 19.80 -19.46 8.66
CA ASN A 424 19.77 -18.70 9.90
C ASN A 424 18.82 -17.50 9.86
N LEU A 425 17.55 -17.75 10.19
CA LEU A 425 16.54 -16.70 10.29
C LEU A 425 16.85 -15.61 11.32
N GLU A 426 17.72 -15.86 12.32
CA GLU A 426 18.06 -14.86 13.33
C GLU A 426 18.97 -13.75 12.78
N GLU A 427 19.57 -13.94 11.61
CA GLU A 427 20.41 -12.95 10.91
C GLU A 427 19.63 -12.15 9.85
N VAL A 428 18.36 -12.49 9.60
CA VAL A 428 17.54 -11.77 8.63
C VAL A 428 17.22 -10.36 9.15
N GLU A 429 17.73 -9.34 8.46
CA GLU A 429 17.51 -7.94 8.80
C GLU A 429 16.03 -7.53 8.53
N PRO A 430 15.26 -7.09 9.55
CA PRO A 430 13.83 -6.78 9.40
C PRO A 430 13.61 -5.34 8.90
N LEU A 431 13.92 -5.08 7.63
CA LEU A 431 13.84 -3.76 6.98
C LEU A 431 12.42 -3.15 6.93
N ALA A 432 11.37 -3.95 7.11
CA ALA A 432 9.99 -3.49 7.06
C ALA A 432 9.76 -2.27 7.98
N ARG A 433 10.32 -2.26 9.20
CA ARG A 433 10.02 -1.21 10.21
C ARG A 433 11.18 -0.76 11.06
N TYR A 434 11.45 0.54 11.02
CA TYR A 434 12.26 1.22 12.03
C TYR A 434 11.47 1.34 13.33
N LYS A 435 12.00 0.76 14.40
CA LYS A 435 11.49 0.85 15.77
C LYS A 435 12.65 1.06 16.71
N ILE A 436 12.38 1.71 17.84
CA ILE A 436 13.28 1.75 18.97
C ILE A 436 12.56 1.11 20.14
N TRP A 437 12.96 -0.13 20.48
CA TRP A 437 12.50 -0.78 21.70
C TRP A 437 13.31 -0.29 22.90
N LYS A 438 12.66 -0.21 24.07
CA LYS A 438 13.30 0.22 25.33
C LYS A 438 14.56 -0.58 25.66
N GLU A 439 14.60 -1.85 25.28
CA GLU A 439 15.70 -2.78 25.56
C GLU A 439 16.94 -2.59 24.67
N GLU A 440 16.83 -1.89 23.53
CA GLU A 440 17.92 -1.75 22.55
C GLU A 440 19.04 -0.77 22.98
N LYS A 441 18.93 -0.14 24.16
CA LYS A 441 19.84 0.92 24.66
C LYS A 441 20.02 2.11 23.69
N ARG A 442 19.21 2.18 22.64
CA ARG A 442 19.16 3.29 21.69
C ARG A 442 18.39 4.46 22.33
N PRO A 443 18.87 5.71 22.21
CA PRO A 443 18.16 6.86 22.75
C PRO A 443 16.81 7.02 22.04
N CYS A 444 15.78 7.32 22.82
CA CYS A 444 14.47 7.75 22.34
C CYS A 444 14.40 9.26 22.54
N ALA A 445 14.51 10.04 21.47
CA ALA A 445 14.70 11.50 21.60
C ALA A 445 13.52 12.20 22.29
N SER A 446 12.30 11.68 22.14
CA SER A 446 11.12 12.19 22.85
C SER A 446 11.10 11.91 24.35
N GLY A 447 11.91 10.94 24.81
CA GLY A 447 11.84 10.37 26.16
C GLY A 447 10.56 9.56 26.44
N GLN A 448 9.67 9.39 25.45
CA GLN A 448 8.37 8.76 25.66
C GLN A 448 8.34 7.33 25.16
N ILE A 449 8.16 6.40 26.10
CA ILE A 449 8.05 4.98 25.82
C ILE A 449 6.63 4.54 26.15
N LEU A 450 5.88 4.13 25.12
CA LEU A 450 4.53 3.60 25.27
C LEU A 450 4.53 2.12 24.90
N ARG A 451 4.21 1.25 25.86
CA ARG A 451 4.22 -0.22 25.67
C ARG A 451 5.58 -0.72 25.13
N GLN A 452 6.67 -0.29 25.76
CA GLN A 452 8.07 -0.63 25.42
C GLN A 452 8.61 -0.09 24.10
N ILE A 453 7.83 0.67 23.32
CA ILE A 453 8.26 1.27 22.04
C ILE A 453 8.35 2.78 22.18
N CYS A 454 9.44 3.36 21.69
CA CYS A 454 9.64 4.80 21.60
C CYS A 454 8.55 5.47 20.74
N VAL A 455 8.05 6.62 21.18
CA VAL A 455 7.33 7.56 20.32
C VAL A 455 8.37 8.44 19.65
N LEU A 456 8.60 8.24 18.36
CA LEU A 456 9.62 8.93 17.59
C LEU A 456 9.31 10.43 17.49
N SER A 457 10.35 11.26 17.50
CA SER A 457 10.23 12.73 17.45
C SER A 457 11.26 13.37 16.52
N THR A 458 11.26 14.70 16.46
CA THR A 458 12.17 15.52 15.64
C THR A 458 13.64 15.20 15.92
N GLY A 459 13.98 14.88 17.17
CA GLY A 459 15.35 14.51 17.54
C GLY A 459 15.81 13.13 17.05
N ASP A 460 14.90 12.30 16.52
CA ASP A 460 15.25 11.00 15.93
C ASP A 460 15.48 11.07 14.40
N LEU A 461 15.16 12.20 13.75
CA LEU A 461 15.06 12.32 12.28
C LEU A 461 16.35 11.96 11.53
N GLU A 462 17.52 12.45 11.96
CA GLU A 462 18.81 12.20 11.30
C GLU A 462 19.12 10.69 11.20
N ARG A 463 19.17 10.02 12.35
CA ARG A 463 19.47 8.58 12.46
C ARG A 463 18.36 7.72 11.86
N MET A 464 17.11 8.11 12.01
CA MET A 464 15.98 7.37 11.47
C MET A 464 15.97 7.41 9.95
N TRP A 465 16.18 8.59 9.34
CA TRP A 465 16.14 8.74 7.89
C TRP A 465 17.31 8.05 7.19
N SER A 466 18.52 8.13 7.77
CA SER A 466 19.72 7.47 7.25
C SER A 466 19.67 5.94 7.32
N SER A 467 18.65 5.39 7.97
CA SER A 467 18.49 3.95 8.13
C SER A 467 17.96 3.26 6.86
N PRO A 468 18.22 1.94 6.69
CA PRO A 468 17.75 1.19 5.51
C PRO A 468 16.28 0.78 5.59
N TYR A 469 15.58 1.14 6.67
CA TYR A 469 14.20 0.74 6.87
C TYR A 469 13.27 1.49 5.93
N LEU A 470 12.15 0.83 5.60
CA LEU A 470 11.17 1.39 4.67
C LEU A 470 10.26 2.39 5.36
N ILE A 471 9.85 2.10 6.59
CA ILE A 471 8.78 2.82 7.29
C ILE A 471 9.09 2.86 8.79
N ALA A 472 8.71 3.93 9.48
CA ALA A 472 8.99 4.12 10.90
C ALA A 472 7.75 3.97 11.79
N ASN A 473 7.96 3.40 12.98
CA ASN A 473 6.95 3.21 14.02
C ASN A 473 7.53 3.62 15.40
N LYS A 474 6.87 4.47 16.20
CA LYS A 474 5.57 5.11 15.99
C LYS A 474 5.61 6.61 16.26
N PHE A 475 4.68 7.33 15.65
CA PHE A 475 4.51 8.77 15.81
C PHE A 475 3.20 9.11 16.52
N ALA A 476 3.14 10.33 17.04
CA ALA A 476 1.92 10.96 17.53
C ALA A 476 1.99 12.47 17.26
N LEU A 477 1.04 12.99 16.48
CA LEU A 477 1.01 14.42 16.11
C LEU A 477 0.98 15.34 17.33
N GLN A 478 0.18 14.98 18.34
CA GLN A 478 0.07 15.77 19.57
C GLN A 478 1.29 15.67 20.48
N GLN A 479 2.32 14.93 20.07
CA GLN A 479 3.60 14.84 20.74
C GLN A 479 4.66 15.64 19.98
N ASP A 480 4.73 15.43 18.66
CA ASP A 480 5.68 16.10 17.80
C ASP A 480 5.16 16.13 16.36
N ARG A 481 4.51 17.24 15.98
CA ARG A 481 4.06 17.46 14.60
C ARG A 481 5.16 17.94 13.66
N VAL A 482 6.25 18.49 14.20
CA VAL A 482 7.40 18.96 13.42
C VAL A 482 8.08 17.77 12.76
N ALA A 483 8.19 16.65 13.47
CA ALA A 483 8.73 15.40 12.92
C ALA A 483 8.00 14.97 11.64
N ILE A 484 6.66 14.96 11.66
CA ILE A 484 5.86 14.60 10.47
C ILE A 484 5.98 15.67 9.37
N GLY A 485 6.01 16.96 9.73
CA GLY A 485 6.21 18.04 8.76
C GLY A 485 7.54 17.92 8.01
N CYS A 486 8.63 17.66 8.72
CA CYS A 486 9.95 17.46 8.11
C CYS A 486 10.03 16.18 7.27
N LEU A 487 9.37 15.10 7.69
CA LEU A 487 9.28 13.89 6.86
C LEU A 487 8.52 14.14 5.56
N GLU A 488 7.38 14.86 5.62
CA GLU A 488 6.65 15.26 4.41
C GLU A 488 7.49 16.14 3.49
N GLU A 489 8.11 17.21 4.01
CA GLU A 489 9.00 18.07 3.22
C GLU A 489 10.04 17.24 2.46
N ARG A 490 10.72 16.34 3.17
CA ARG A 490 11.78 15.52 2.59
C ARG A 490 11.25 14.52 1.55
N LEU A 491 10.13 13.87 1.82
CA LEU A 491 9.51 12.91 0.89
C LEU A 491 9.00 13.59 -0.38
N PHE A 492 8.39 14.78 -0.27
CA PHE A 492 7.88 15.52 -1.42
C PHE A 492 9.01 16.16 -2.24
N ASN A 493 10.06 16.70 -1.60
CA ASN A 493 11.27 17.12 -2.29
C ASN A 493 11.91 15.95 -3.06
N ALA A 494 12.10 14.81 -2.40
CA ALA A 494 12.67 13.62 -3.04
C ALA A 494 11.79 13.12 -4.20
N THR A 495 10.47 13.10 -4.02
CA THR A 495 9.52 12.70 -5.08
C THR A 495 9.61 13.63 -6.29
N ARG A 496 9.71 14.95 -6.07
CA ARG A 496 9.95 15.92 -7.15
C ARG A 496 11.25 15.60 -7.86
N ASP A 497 12.36 15.49 -7.14
CA ASP A 497 13.69 15.31 -7.72
C ASP A 497 13.79 13.98 -8.49
N GLU A 498 13.14 12.93 -8.03
CA GLU A 498 13.02 11.63 -8.70
C GLU A 498 12.16 11.72 -9.97
N GLY A 499 11.00 12.38 -9.89
CA GLY A 499 10.11 12.62 -11.04
C GLY A 499 10.75 13.50 -12.12
N MET A 500 11.65 14.40 -11.74
CA MET A 500 12.45 15.24 -12.66
C MET A 500 13.70 14.53 -13.19
N GLY A 501 14.04 13.35 -12.69
CA GLY A 501 15.29 12.66 -13.02
C GLY A 501 16.56 13.30 -12.43
N TRP A 502 16.43 14.22 -11.48
CA TRP A 502 17.56 14.87 -10.79
C TRP A 502 18.17 13.97 -9.70
N LYS A 503 17.37 13.04 -9.17
CA LYS A 503 17.79 12.10 -8.14
C LYS A 503 17.58 10.68 -8.63
N SER A 504 18.61 9.84 -8.43
CA SER A 504 18.52 8.39 -8.60
C SER A 504 18.67 7.70 -7.24
N PHE A 505 18.30 6.43 -7.18
CA PHE A 505 18.36 5.62 -5.97
C PHE A 505 19.22 4.37 -6.21
N ASN A 506 20.19 4.14 -5.31
CA ASN A 506 21.10 3.01 -5.34
C ASN A 506 20.53 1.81 -4.55
N THR A 507 20.32 0.69 -5.24
CA THR A 507 19.75 -0.55 -4.70
C THR A 507 20.78 -1.56 -4.18
N SER A 508 22.09 -1.33 -4.35
CA SER A 508 23.13 -2.36 -4.10
C SER A 508 23.12 -2.94 -2.69
N ARG A 509 22.72 -2.15 -1.67
CA ARG A 509 22.55 -2.65 -0.29
C ARG A 509 21.47 -3.73 -0.20
N TYR A 510 20.38 -3.57 -0.94
CA TYR A 510 19.19 -4.42 -0.83
C TYR A 510 19.31 -5.70 -1.64
N GLU A 511 20.06 -5.68 -2.75
CA GLU A 511 20.18 -6.82 -3.68
C GLU A 511 20.93 -8.02 -3.12
N ASN A 512 21.82 -7.79 -2.15
CA ASN A 512 22.75 -8.79 -1.61
C ASN A 512 22.40 -9.23 -0.18
N LEU A 513 21.18 -8.91 0.28
CA LEU A 513 20.74 -9.32 1.61
C LEU A 513 20.46 -10.83 1.64
N ASP A 514 20.74 -11.45 2.78
CA ASP A 514 20.61 -12.90 2.96
C ASP A 514 19.24 -13.44 2.53
N PHE A 515 18.14 -12.79 2.92
CA PHE A 515 16.80 -13.22 2.53
C PHE A 515 16.47 -13.05 1.04
N VAL A 516 17.21 -12.21 0.32
CA VAL A 516 17.07 -12.03 -1.13
C VAL A 516 17.77 -13.15 -1.88
N LEU A 517 18.95 -13.55 -1.39
CA LEU A 517 19.75 -14.63 -1.98
C LEU A 517 19.18 -16.01 -1.63
N ASN A 518 18.62 -16.15 -0.43
CA ASN A 518 18.11 -17.41 0.12
C ASN A 518 16.59 -17.39 0.25
N GLN A 519 15.93 -17.46 -0.91
CA GLN A 519 14.47 -17.56 -1.02
C GLN A 519 14.04 -18.79 -1.83
N VAL A 520 12.84 -19.28 -1.55
CA VAL A 520 12.17 -20.29 -2.38
C VAL A 520 11.91 -19.68 -3.77
N PRO A 521 12.41 -20.28 -4.87
CA PRO A 521 12.22 -19.73 -6.20
C PRO A 521 10.75 -19.87 -6.65
N PRO A 522 10.30 -19.07 -7.62
CA PRO A 522 9.02 -19.32 -8.28
C PRO A 522 9.02 -20.72 -8.91
N PRO A 523 7.85 -21.37 -9.08
CA PRO A 523 7.77 -22.63 -9.78
C PRO A 523 8.37 -22.45 -11.18
N ALA A 524 9.21 -23.38 -11.62
CA ALA A 524 9.71 -23.36 -12.99
C ALA A 524 8.52 -23.31 -13.95
N GLU A 525 8.48 -22.32 -14.84
CA GLU A 525 7.51 -22.33 -15.94
C GLU A 525 7.74 -23.65 -16.68
N ARG A 526 6.73 -24.53 -16.66
CA ARG A 526 6.74 -25.69 -17.55
C ARG A 526 6.69 -25.12 -18.95
N HIS A 527 7.86 -24.94 -19.57
CA HIS A 527 7.95 -24.87 -21.01
C HIS A 527 7.33 -26.16 -21.52
N HIS A 528 6.09 -26.06 -22.01
CA HIS A 528 5.54 -27.06 -22.89
C HIS A 528 6.46 -27.08 -24.10
N LEU A 529 7.48 -27.92 -24.05
CA LEU A 529 8.12 -28.47 -25.23
C LEU A 529 7.03 -29.28 -25.92
N SER A 530 6.29 -28.61 -26.80
CA SER A 530 5.53 -29.27 -27.85
C SER A 530 6.57 -29.91 -28.78
N SER A 531 6.92 -31.16 -28.47
CA SER A 531 7.58 -32.07 -29.41
C SER A 531 6.56 -32.62 -30.38
#